data_AF-A0A2B5Y2A9-F1
#
_entry.id   AF-A0A2B5Y2A9-F1
#
_cell.length_a   1.000
_cell.length_b   1.000
_cell.length_c   1.000
_cell.angle_alpha   90.00
_cell.angle_beta   90.00
_cell.angle_gamma   90.00
#
_symmetry.space_group_name_H-M   'P 1'
#
loop_
_entity.id
_entity.type
_entity.pdbx_description
1 polymer ?
#
loop_
_entity_poly.entity_id
_entity_poly.type
_entity_poly.pdbx_seq_one_letter_code
_entity_poly.pdbx_strand_id
1 'polypeptide(L)'
;MQKKSTKRHISMISLVFLVLFSVLNVWAPVIQAAVIKNPVDEINISRTDGTTSEPYQASDGMKVEVKWSAKEQIKGGDQFTIDMPKEFRKDLMNMSFPLKDAEGKTVGTCEMKKGLLTCTMGDYVEGKNNVKGSLFVEFYFGLDDLVKKN
;
A
#
# COMPACT_ATOMS: atom_id res chain seq x y z
N MET A 1 1.17 53.78 -45.98
CA MET A 1 1.13 52.35 -46.36
C MET A 1 2.27 51.64 -45.64
N GLN A 2 2.01 50.70 -44.71
CA GLN A 2 2.95 49.68 -44.18
C GLN A 2 2.31 49.09 -42.90
N LYS A 3 1.40 48.11 -43.03
CA LYS A 3 0.85 47.37 -41.87
C LYS A 3 0.49 45.91 -42.17
N LYS A 4 1.05 45.36 -43.26
CA LYS A 4 0.71 44.01 -43.78
C LYS A 4 1.79 42.96 -43.47
N SER A 5 3.06 43.39 -43.31
CA SER A 5 4.18 42.47 -43.09
C SER A 5 4.20 41.92 -41.65
N THR A 6 4.07 42.78 -40.64
CA THR A 6 4.17 42.40 -39.21
C THR A 6 3.10 41.38 -38.79
N LYS A 7 1.88 41.45 -39.35
CA LYS A 7 0.80 40.48 -39.07
C LYS A 7 1.11 39.06 -39.57
N ARG A 8 1.80 38.91 -40.71
CA ARG A 8 2.19 37.59 -41.24
C ARG A 8 3.29 36.95 -40.40
N HIS A 9 4.25 37.74 -39.91
CA HIS A 9 5.31 37.24 -39.04
C HIS A 9 4.79 36.83 -37.65
N ILE A 10 3.91 37.63 -37.03
CA ILE A 10 3.28 37.28 -35.74
C ILE A 10 2.44 35.99 -35.88
N SER A 11 1.70 35.85 -36.98
CA SER A 11 0.91 34.64 -37.26
C SER A 11 1.79 33.41 -37.48
N MET A 12 2.93 33.55 -38.16
CA MET A 12 3.84 32.43 -38.39
C MET A 12 4.54 31.98 -37.11
N ILE A 13 4.98 32.94 -36.27
CA ILE A 13 5.60 32.65 -34.97
C ILE A 13 4.61 31.97 -34.03
N SER A 14 3.34 32.41 -34.01
CA SER A 14 2.29 31.79 -33.21
C SER A 14 1.96 30.36 -33.64
N LEU A 15 2.02 30.07 -34.95
CA LEU A 15 1.77 28.71 -35.46
C LEU A 15 2.93 27.77 -35.12
N VAL A 16 4.17 28.25 -35.23
CA VAL A 16 5.38 27.50 -34.84
C VAL A 16 5.39 27.24 -33.33
N PHE A 17 4.98 28.20 -32.50
CA PHE A 17 4.85 28.01 -31.05
C PHE A 17 3.79 26.97 -30.67
N LEU A 18 2.63 26.93 -31.36
CA LEU A 18 1.58 25.94 -31.13
C LEU A 18 2.03 24.50 -31.47
N VAL A 19 2.81 24.34 -32.54
CA VAL A 19 3.38 23.03 -32.93
C VAL A 19 4.49 22.61 -31.96
N LEU A 20 5.32 23.53 -31.47
CA LEU A 20 6.34 23.25 -30.45
C LEU A 20 5.74 22.93 -29.07
N PHE A 21 4.60 23.53 -28.70
CA PHE A 21 3.96 23.27 -27.42
C PHE A 21 3.24 21.91 -27.40
N SER A 22 2.82 21.39 -28.56
CA SER A 22 2.14 20.10 -28.67
C SER A 22 3.08 18.90 -28.54
N VAL A 23 4.39 19.06 -28.80
CA VAL A 23 5.41 18.02 -28.53
C VAL A 23 5.93 17.98 -27.09
N LEU A 24 5.58 18.95 -26.23
CA LEU A 24 6.02 18.94 -24.82
C LEU A 24 5.08 18.19 -23.87
N ASN A 25 3.91 17.74 -24.33
CA ASN A 25 3.00 16.91 -23.55
C ASN A 25 3.27 15.41 -23.78
N VAL A 26 4.54 15.00 -23.70
CA VAL A 26 4.93 13.59 -23.73
C VAL A 26 4.68 13.02 -22.34
N TRP A 27 3.48 12.44 -22.21
CA TRP A 27 3.12 11.35 -21.32
C TRP A 27 4.00 11.23 -20.07
N ALA A 28 3.65 11.97 -19.01
CA ALA A 28 4.10 11.55 -17.69
C ALA A 28 3.61 10.10 -17.50
N PRO A 29 4.51 9.13 -17.28
CA PRO A 29 4.07 7.78 -16.97
C PRO A 29 3.23 7.90 -15.69
N VAL A 30 1.96 7.50 -15.78
CA VAL A 30 1.17 7.24 -14.58
C VAL A 30 1.88 6.05 -13.92
N ILE A 31 2.71 6.33 -12.91
CA ILE A 31 3.42 5.31 -12.15
C ILE A 31 2.36 4.55 -11.37
N GLN A 32 1.81 3.51 -12.00
CA GLN A 32 0.93 2.57 -11.33
C GLN A 32 1.83 1.66 -10.50
N ALA A 33 1.66 1.70 -9.18
CA ALA A 33 2.30 0.77 -8.26
C ALA A 33 2.05 -0.66 -8.74
N ALA A 34 3.12 -1.44 -8.95
CA ALA A 34 2.94 -2.83 -9.33
C ALA A 34 2.45 -3.60 -8.10
N VAL A 35 1.48 -4.49 -8.31
CA VAL A 35 1.00 -5.38 -7.25
C VAL A 35 1.98 -6.53 -7.10
N ILE A 36 2.57 -6.66 -5.91
CA ILE A 36 3.44 -7.78 -5.53
C ILE A 36 2.57 -9.03 -5.46
N LYS A 37 2.95 -10.06 -6.20
CA LYS A 37 2.19 -11.30 -6.28
C LYS A 37 2.48 -12.20 -5.09
N ASN A 38 1.43 -12.60 -4.37
CA ASN A 38 1.43 -13.59 -3.28
C ASN A 38 2.60 -13.44 -2.27
N PRO A 39 2.78 -12.25 -1.65
CA PRO A 39 3.92 -12.03 -0.75
C PRO A 39 3.73 -12.65 0.63
N VAL A 40 2.52 -13.10 0.98
CA VAL A 40 2.23 -13.69 2.29
C VAL A 40 2.69 -15.14 2.33
N ASP A 41 3.60 -15.44 3.25
CA ASP A 41 4.14 -16.79 3.47
C ASP A 41 3.31 -17.57 4.49
N GLU A 42 2.93 -16.91 5.57
CA GLU A 42 2.31 -17.54 6.73
C GLU A 42 1.45 -16.52 7.47
N ILE A 43 0.29 -16.95 7.97
CA ILE A 43 -0.57 -16.17 8.85
C ILE A 43 -0.78 -16.99 10.11
N ASN A 44 -0.42 -16.43 11.27
CA ASN A 44 -0.69 -17.00 12.58
C ASN A 44 -1.64 -16.11 13.35
N ILE A 45 -2.65 -16.71 13.97
CA ILE A 45 -3.61 -16.02 14.84
C ILE A 45 -3.47 -16.60 16.23
N SER A 46 -3.24 -15.74 17.22
CA SER A 46 -3.13 -16.11 18.63
C SER A 46 -3.81 -15.07 19.49
N ARG A 47 -3.96 -15.35 20.79
CA ARG A 47 -4.13 -14.27 21.76
C ARG A 47 -2.87 -13.41 21.84
N THR A 48 -2.98 -12.20 22.38
CA THR A 48 -1.84 -11.30 22.62
C THR A 48 -0.84 -11.89 23.62
N ASP A 49 -1.28 -12.77 24.52
CA ASP A 49 -0.43 -13.55 25.42
C ASP A 49 0.28 -14.76 24.75
N GLY A 50 0.01 -14.99 23.45
CA GLY A 50 0.59 -16.08 22.67
C GLY A 50 -0.15 -17.41 22.75
N THR A 51 -1.21 -17.52 23.56
CA THR A 51 -2.00 -18.76 23.63
C THR A 51 -2.90 -18.95 22.41
N THR A 52 -3.17 -20.20 22.07
CA THR A 52 -3.97 -20.60 20.90
C THR A 52 -5.15 -21.51 21.27
N SER A 53 -5.39 -21.75 22.56
CA SER A 53 -6.46 -22.64 23.04
C SER A 53 -7.86 -22.04 22.86
N GLU A 54 -8.78 -22.80 22.29
CA GLU A 54 -10.20 -22.43 22.22
C GLU A 54 -10.95 -22.75 23.54
N PRO A 55 -12.07 -22.05 23.85
CA PRO A 55 -12.73 -21.02 23.06
C PRO A 55 -12.14 -19.60 23.25
N TYR A 56 -12.24 -18.76 22.22
CA TYR A 56 -11.93 -17.33 22.32
C TYR A 56 -13.07 -16.56 22.98
N GLN A 57 -12.73 -15.58 23.83
CA GLN A 57 -13.67 -14.73 24.55
C GLN A 57 -13.66 -13.28 24.01
N ALA A 58 -14.73 -12.53 24.28
CA ALA A 58 -14.84 -11.12 23.88
C ALA A 58 -13.67 -10.25 24.40
N SER A 59 -13.24 -10.56 25.62
CA SER A 59 -12.17 -9.87 26.31
C SER A 59 -10.78 -10.24 25.82
N ASP A 60 -10.66 -11.27 24.98
CA ASP A 60 -9.37 -11.71 24.49
C ASP A 60 -8.79 -10.64 23.56
N GLY A 61 -7.61 -10.15 23.91
CA GLY A 61 -6.75 -9.48 22.95
C GLY A 61 -6.24 -10.52 21.97
N MET A 62 -6.39 -10.24 20.69
CA MET A 62 -6.01 -11.13 19.61
C MET A 62 -4.89 -10.50 18.79
N LYS A 63 -3.98 -11.32 18.29
CA LYS A 63 -2.84 -10.94 17.45
C LYS A 63 -2.90 -11.72 16.14
N VAL A 64 -2.87 -11.03 15.01
CA VAL A 64 -2.60 -11.61 13.70
C VAL A 64 -1.16 -11.29 13.35
N GLU A 65 -0.34 -12.32 13.21
CA GLU A 65 1.03 -12.21 12.73
C GLU A 65 1.11 -12.72 11.29
N VAL A 66 1.71 -11.92 10.42
CA VAL A 66 1.87 -12.25 9.00
C VAL A 66 3.36 -12.24 8.67
N LYS A 67 3.87 -13.39 8.23
CA LYS A 67 5.20 -13.47 7.60
C LYS A 67 5.05 -13.25 6.11
N TRP A 68 5.98 -12.48 5.55
CA TRP A 68 5.95 -12.12 4.15
C TRP A 68 7.34 -12.16 3.52
N SER A 69 7.38 -12.43 2.22
CA SER A 69 8.60 -12.35 1.41
C SER A 69 8.30 -11.91 -0.02
N ALA A 70 9.19 -11.08 -0.54
CA ALA A 70 9.23 -10.75 -1.95
C ALA A 70 9.70 -12.00 -2.73
N LYS A 71 8.81 -12.55 -3.57
CA LYS A 71 9.11 -13.71 -4.43
C LYS A 71 9.92 -13.35 -5.67
N GLU A 72 9.86 -12.08 -6.05
CA GLU A 72 10.58 -11.49 -7.17
C GLU A 72 11.24 -10.18 -6.70
N GLN A 73 12.03 -9.56 -7.58
CA GLN A 73 12.54 -8.22 -7.30
C GLN A 73 11.38 -7.23 -7.21
N ILE A 74 11.42 -6.41 -6.17
CA ILE A 74 10.44 -5.37 -5.88
C ILE A 74 11.14 -4.01 -5.94
N LYS A 75 10.40 -2.95 -6.25
CA LYS A 75 10.89 -1.58 -6.34
C LYS A 75 10.11 -0.64 -5.44
N GLY A 76 10.62 0.59 -5.29
CA GLY A 76 9.90 1.65 -4.61
C GLY A 76 8.51 1.87 -5.22
N GLY A 77 7.50 1.97 -4.36
CA GLY A 77 6.10 2.16 -4.74
C GLY A 77 5.31 0.88 -5.00
N ASP A 78 5.94 -0.29 -5.12
CA ASP A 78 5.21 -1.56 -5.25
C ASP A 78 4.34 -1.84 -4.03
N GLN A 79 3.22 -2.54 -4.21
CA GLN A 79 2.22 -2.71 -3.15
C GLN A 79 1.78 -4.16 -2.98
N PHE A 80 1.44 -4.52 -1.75
CA PHE A 80 0.61 -5.70 -1.47
C PHE A 80 -0.51 -5.38 -0.51
N THR A 81 -1.56 -6.20 -0.55
CA THR A 81 -2.73 -6.04 0.30
C THR A 81 -3.05 -7.30 1.08
N ILE A 82 -3.61 -7.13 2.27
CA ILE A 82 -4.15 -8.19 3.12
C ILE A 82 -5.58 -7.77 3.49
N ASP A 83 -6.56 -8.61 3.16
CA ASP A 83 -7.95 -8.42 3.55
C ASP A 83 -8.12 -8.98 4.97
N MET A 84 -8.36 -8.10 5.94
CA MET A 84 -8.51 -8.52 7.33
C MET A 84 -9.86 -9.24 7.51
N PRO A 85 -9.94 -10.26 8.37
CA PRO A 85 -11.19 -10.96 8.60
C PRO A 85 -12.27 -10.00 9.13
N LYS A 86 -13.53 -10.24 8.76
CA LYS A 86 -14.65 -9.29 8.97
C LYS A 86 -15.07 -9.17 10.43
N GLU A 87 -14.67 -10.14 11.24
CA GLU A 87 -14.84 -10.23 12.69
C GLU A 87 -13.99 -9.18 13.42
N PHE A 88 -13.04 -8.56 12.71
CA PHE A 88 -12.21 -7.48 13.22
C PHE A 88 -12.96 -6.18 13.03
N ARG A 89 -13.23 -5.48 14.15
CA ARG A 89 -14.04 -4.26 14.21
C ARG A 89 -13.68 -3.27 13.09
N LYS A 90 -14.65 -3.01 12.20
CA LYS A 90 -14.55 -2.09 11.05
C LYS A 90 -14.27 -0.63 11.44
N ASP A 91 -14.54 -0.29 12.70
CA ASP A 91 -14.61 1.07 13.22
C ASP A 91 -13.22 1.61 13.66
N LEU A 92 -12.25 0.72 13.89
CA LEU A 92 -10.97 1.04 14.54
C LEU A 92 -9.76 1.11 13.60
N MET A 93 -9.98 0.99 12.30
CA MET A 93 -8.93 0.49 11.41
C MET A 93 -8.39 1.52 10.42
N ASN A 94 -8.28 2.79 10.83
CA ASN A 94 -7.42 3.74 10.13
C ASN A 94 -6.10 3.84 10.89
N MET A 95 -5.13 3.01 10.52
CA MET A 95 -3.78 3.00 11.11
C MET A 95 -2.74 3.07 10.02
N SER A 96 -1.61 3.69 10.33
CA SER A 96 -0.42 3.72 9.47
C SER A 96 0.80 3.39 10.31
N PHE A 97 1.63 2.47 9.84
CA PHE A 97 2.81 2.02 10.56
C PHE A 97 3.92 1.58 9.59
N PRO A 98 5.20 1.68 9.99
CA PRO A 98 6.30 1.25 9.15
C PRO A 98 6.30 -0.28 8.98
N LEU A 99 6.47 -0.75 7.74
CA LEU A 99 6.76 -2.13 7.43
C LEU A 99 8.26 -2.37 7.63
N LYS A 100 8.62 -3.43 8.35
CA LYS A 100 10.02 -3.78 8.64
C LYS A 100 10.42 -5.12 8.02
N ASP A 101 11.69 -5.24 7.65
CA ASP A 101 12.31 -6.51 7.31
C ASP A 101 12.74 -7.30 8.56
N ALA A 102 13.29 -8.50 8.35
CA ALA A 102 13.80 -9.37 9.41
C ALA A 102 14.94 -8.77 10.25
N GLU A 103 15.62 -7.73 9.75
CA GLU A 103 16.69 -7.01 10.46
C GLU A 103 16.13 -5.80 11.23
N GLY A 104 14.81 -5.57 11.16
CA GLY A 104 14.12 -4.46 11.82
C GLY A 104 14.21 -3.14 11.03
N LYS A 105 14.73 -3.15 9.80
CA LYS A 105 14.84 -1.96 8.97
C LYS A 105 13.54 -1.68 8.24
N THR A 106 13.16 -0.40 8.21
CA THR A 106 11.95 0.04 7.49
C THR A 106 12.12 -0.16 5.99
N VAL A 107 11.21 -0.92 5.39
CA VAL A 107 11.19 -1.24 3.95
C VAL A 107 10.00 -0.64 3.22
N GLY A 108 9.04 -0.10 3.96
CA GLY A 108 7.82 0.49 3.42
C GLY A 108 6.89 0.97 4.54
N THR A 109 5.65 1.24 4.16
CA THR A 109 4.59 1.68 5.08
C THR A 109 3.33 0.87 4.81
N CYS A 110 2.67 0.42 5.87
CA CYS A 110 1.35 -0.21 5.77
C CYS A 110 0.27 0.74 6.28
N GLU A 111 -0.82 0.85 5.52
CA GLU A 111 -2.01 1.59 5.88
C GLU A 111 -3.21 0.65 5.95
N MET A 112 -3.91 0.63 7.07
CA MET A 112 -5.22 -0.01 7.17
C MET A 112 -6.29 1.02 6.83
N LYS A 113 -7.22 0.66 5.94
CA LYS A 113 -8.41 1.45 5.63
C LYS A 113 -9.59 0.51 5.41
N LYS A 114 -10.64 0.65 6.22
CA LYS A 114 -11.88 -0.16 6.10
C LYS A 114 -11.64 -1.68 6.08
N GLY A 115 -10.68 -2.16 6.85
CA GLY A 115 -10.32 -3.59 6.93
C GLY A 115 -9.36 -4.08 5.85
N LEU A 116 -8.97 -3.22 4.89
CA LEU A 116 -7.93 -3.55 3.92
C LEU A 116 -6.60 -2.97 4.39
N LEU A 117 -5.61 -3.83 4.62
CA LEU A 117 -4.24 -3.44 4.90
C LEU A 117 -3.47 -3.35 3.59
N THR A 118 -3.00 -2.15 3.23
CA THR A 118 -2.18 -1.92 2.04
C THR A 118 -0.77 -1.55 2.46
N CYS A 119 0.21 -2.35 2.08
CA CYS A 119 1.62 -2.09 2.33
C CYS A 119 2.31 -1.64 1.05
N THR A 120 2.92 -0.45 1.08
CA THR A 120 3.66 0.16 -0.02
C THR A 120 5.14 0.14 0.27
N MET A 121 5.94 -0.42 -0.63
CA MET A 121 7.39 -0.49 -0.53
C MET A 121 8.00 0.90 -0.71
N GLY A 122 9.01 1.22 0.10
CA GLY A 122 9.85 2.41 -0.08
C GLY A 122 11.12 2.07 -0.87
N ASP A 123 11.90 3.09 -1.23
CA ASP A 123 13.08 2.96 -2.10
C ASP A 123 14.18 2.06 -1.51
N TYR A 124 14.13 1.76 -0.21
CA TYR A 124 15.08 0.86 0.43
C TYR A 124 15.14 -0.53 -0.22
N VAL A 125 14.04 -1.00 -0.83
CA VAL A 125 13.99 -2.33 -1.45
C VAL A 125 14.71 -2.40 -2.80
N GLU A 126 15.06 -1.27 -3.41
CA GLU A 126 15.67 -1.25 -4.73
C GLU A 126 17.03 -1.97 -4.76
N GLY A 127 17.20 -2.82 -5.77
CA GLY A 127 18.41 -3.63 -5.94
C GLY A 127 18.59 -4.73 -4.89
N LYS A 128 17.65 -4.90 -3.96
CA LYS A 128 17.70 -5.98 -2.96
C LYS A 128 16.96 -7.22 -3.46
N ASN A 129 17.51 -8.37 -3.09
CA ASN A 129 16.88 -9.67 -3.28
C ASN A 129 16.48 -10.24 -1.92
N ASN A 130 15.52 -11.16 -1.91
CA ASN A 130 15.09 -11.89 -0.71
C ASN A 130 14.62 -10.98 0.45
N VAL A 131 14.01 -9.84 0.11
CA VAL A 131 13.40 -8.95 1.12
C VAL A 131 12.22 -9.69 1.76
N LYS A 132 12.23 -9.78 3.09
CA LYS A 132 11.22 -10.50 3.87
C LYS A 132 11.14 -9.95 5.28
N GLY A 133 10.02 -10.19 5.95
CA GLY A 133 9.81 -9.74 7.32
C GLY A 133 8.55 -10.33 7.94
N SER A 134 8.17 -9.72 9.05
CA SER A 134 6.93 -10.03 9.76
C SER A 134 6.24 -8.75 10.16
N LEU A 135 4.91 -8.73 10.07
CA LEU A 135 4.07 -7.69 10.64
C LEU A 135 3.06 -8.33 11.59
N PHE A 136 2.58 -7.57 12.55
CA PHE A 136 1.47 -8.01 13.39
C PHE A 136 0.46 -6.90 13.59
N VAL A 137 -0.80 -7.29 13.77
CA VAL A 137 -1.91 -6.40 14.12
C VAL A 137 -2.61 -6.99 15.33
N GLU A 138 -2.79 -6.18 16.37
CA GLU A 138 -3.53 -6.54 17.57
C GLU A 138 -4.93 -5.93 17.56
N PHE A 139 -5.91 -6.68 18.03
CA PHE A 139 -7.33 -6.29 18.02
C PHE A 139 -8.09 -6.97 19.16
N TYR A 140 -9.27 -6.45 19.48
CA TYR A 140 -10.19 -7.01 20.46
C TYR A 140 -11.55 -7.22 19.79
N PHE A 141 -12.26 -8.30 20.15
CA PHE A 141 -13.61 -8.53 19.64
C PHE A 141 -14.58 -7.48 20.19
N GLY A 142 -15.48 -6.97 19.35
CA GLY A 142 -16.58 -6.13 19.83
C GLY A 142 -17.64 -6.96 20.53
N LEU A 143 -18.23 -6.40 21.59
CA LEU A 143 -19.39 -7.00 22.26
C LEU A 143 -20.55 -7.26 21.27
N ASP A 144 -20.71 -6.44 20.23
CA ASP A 144 -21.76 -6.57 19.23
C ASP A 144 -21.59 -7.78 18.29
N ASP A 145 -20.36 -8.29 18.13
CA ASP A 145 -20.06 -9.42 17.25
C ASP A 145 -20.42 -10.78 17.89
N LEU A 146 -20.56 -10.82 19.22
CA LEU A 146 -20.94 -12.02 19.96
C LEU A 146 -22.45 -12.20 20.12
N VAL A 147 -23.23 -11.12 20.04
CA VAL A 147 -24.70 -11.18 20.17
C VAL A 147 -25.35 -11.87 18.98
N LYS A 148 -24.70 -11.90 17.80
CA LYS A 148 -25.25 -12.51 16.58
C LYS A 148 -25.05 -14.02 16.47
N LYS A 149 -24.36 -14.66 17.43
CA LYS A 149 -24.11 -16.11 17.40
C LYS A 149 -25.05 -16.93 18.30
N ASN A 150 -26.08 -16.31 18.88
CA ASN A 150 -27.15 -16.98 19.63
C ASN A 150 -28.47 -16.95 18.89
#